data_AF-A0AA39IUT4-F1
#
_entry.id   AF-A0AA39IUT4-F1
#
_cell.length_a   1.000
_cell.length_b   1.000
_cell.length_c   1.000
_cell.angle_alpha   90.00
_cell.angle_beta   90.00
_cell.angle_gamma   90.00
#
_symmetry.space_group_name_H-M   'P 1'
#
loop_
_entity.id
_entity.type
_entity.pdbx_description
1 polymer ?
#
loop_
_entity_poly.entity_id
_entity_poly.type
_entity_poly.pdbx_seq_one_letter_code
_entity_poly.pdbx_strand_id
1 'polypeptide(L)'
;MTQAYTEYTFNFGKHNGQTISEVPSDYIVWCERNGPYNERPDLRDGVRQYESLTLDQQEQLVKDKVSPWLWDACYNRRANHDETLRRRELERMRTILMQKFHLDYPLRPETEQTELYSESISMRALNALLALSPQRPAHAAQLTSEEWKYLSFHVDPISHEGIWAWQPEYEIRIKTALDSVQKEHGQGGLEVARWAVRDRSAQCVSGIIGYQRRYCYQWFDQSTKWFEEDAKVERGQRMLVNTF
;
A
#
# COMPACT_ATOMS: atom_id res chain seq x y z
N MET A 1 -18.62 23.71 23.77
CA MET A 1 -19.08 23.50 22.38
C MET A 1 -17.85 23.54 21.51
N THR A 2 -17.35 22.39 21.07
CA THR A 2 -16.21 22.28 20.17
C THR A 2 -16.65 22.79 18.80
N GLN A 3 -16.06 23.89 18.34
CA GLN A 3 -16.25 24.41 17.00
C GLN A 3 -15.83 23.30 16.03
N ALA A 4 -16.76 22.84 15.19
CA ALA A 4 -16.44 21.85 14.17
C ALA A 4 -15.35 22.45 13.27
N TYR A 5 -14.15 21.88 13.33
CA TYR A 5 -13.04 22.29 12.49
C TYR A 5 -13.36 21.82 11.07
N THR A 6 -13.85 22.73 10.23
CA THR A 6 -14.05 22.46 8.81
C THR A 6 -12.75 22.74 8.09
N GLU A 7 -12.08 21.69 7.62
CA GLU A 7 -10.93 21.87 6.73
C GLU A 7 -11.35 22.59 5.45
N TYR A 8 -10.46 23.45 4.94
CA TYR A 8 -10.62 24.04 3.63
C TYR A 8 -10.63 22.95 2.55
N THR A 9 -11.65 22.98 1.69
CA THR A 9 -11.77 22.10 0.53
C THR A 9 -11.47 22.89 -0.73
N PHE A 10 -10.50 22.42 -1.51
CA PHE A 10 -10.18 22.99 -2.81
C PHE A 10 -11.41 22.91 -3.73
N ASN A 11 -11.83 24.06 -4.26
CA ASN A 11 -12.94 24.17 -5.23
C ASN A 11 -12.43 24.44 -6.66
N PHE A 12 -11.15 24.14 -6.92
CA PHE A 12 -10.49 24.45 -8.19
C PHE A 12 -9.32 23.50 -8.49
N GLY A 13 -8.83 23.54 -9.73
CA GLY A 13 -7.62 22.85 -10.15
C GLY A 13 -7.72 21.32 -10.10
N LYS A 14 -6.56 20.67 -10.14
CA LYS A 14 -6.46 19.20 -10.18
C LYS A 14 -6.88 18.51 -8.86
N HIS A 15 -6.97 19.27 -7.77
CA HIS A 15 -7.33 18.78 -6.44
C HIS A 15 -8.75 19.21 -6.02
N ASN A 16 -9.61 19.60 -6.97
CA ASN A 16 -10.99 19.97 -6.68
C ASN A 16 -11.73 18.86 -5.91
N GLY A 17 -12.39 19.23 -4.82
CA GLY A 17 -13.09 18.35 -3.90
C GLY A 17 -12.23 17.74 -2.80
N GLN A 18 -10.91 17.94 -2.82
CA GLN A 18 -10.00 17.48 -1.77
C GLN A 18 -9.81 18.55 -0.71
N THR A 19 -9.71 18.13 0.54
CA THR A 19 -9.37 18.97 1.69
C THR A 19 -7.88 19.30 1.72
N ILE A 20 -7.51 20.33 2.49
CA ILE A 20 -6.12 20.79 2.57
C ILE A 20 -5.14 19.73 3.09
N SER A 21 -5.55 18.85 4.01
CA SER A 21 -4.68 17.76 4.47
C SER A 21 -4.53 16.62 3.45
N GLU A 22 -5.44 16.48 2.48
CA GLU A 22 -5.33 15.45 1.42
C GLU A 22 -4.38 15.85 0.27
N VAL A 23 -3.97 17.11 0.25
CA VAL A 23 -3.12 17.68 -0.81
C VAL A 23 -1.72 17.91 -0.24
N PRO A 24 -0.63 17.50 -0.91
CA PRO A 24 0.73 17.67 -0.37
C PRO A 24 1.15 19.14 -0.38
N SER A 25 2.10 19.48 0.50
CA SER A 25 2.58 20.87 0.64
C SER A 25 3.16 21.43 -0.65
N ASP A 26 3.75 20.61 -1.52
CA ASP A 26 4.31 21.05 -2.80
C ASP A 26 3.25 21.68 -3.74
N TYR A 27 1.99 21.23 -3.66
CA TYR A 27 0.91 21.86 -4.42
C TYR A 27 0.52 23.22 -3.84
N ILE A 28 0.53 23.35 -2.51
CA ILE A 28 0.27 24.62 -1.82
C ILE A 28 1.36 25.64 -2.21
N VAL A 29 2.63 25.24 -2.18
CA VAL A 29 3.76 26.05 -2.66
C VAL A 29 3.61 26.42 -4.14
N TRP A 30 3.10 25.49 -4.97
CA TRP A 30 2.81 25.81 -6.37
C TRP A 30 1.70 26.88 -6.49
N CYS A 31 0.63 26.79 -5.69
CA CYS A 31 -0.44 27.79 -5.64
C CYS A 31 0.07 29.18 -5.21
N GLU A 32 1.03 29.24 -4.29
CA GLU A 32 1.68 30.48 -3.87
C GLU A 32 2.47 31.12 -5.01
N ARG A 33 3.23 30.31 -5.75
CA ARG A 33 4.11 30.80 -6.83
C ARG A 33 3.38 31.18 -8.11
N ASN A 34 2.25 30.55 -8.41
CA ASN A 34 1.59 30.66 -9.72
C ASN A 34 0.32 31.53 -9.72
N GLY A 35 -0.01 32.18 -8.60
CA GLY A 35 -1.13 33.14 -8.53
C GLY A 35 -2.36 32.71 -7.73
N PRO A 36 -2.82 31.44 -7.72
CA PRO A 36 -4.05 31.04 -7.04
C PRO A 36 -4.13 31.48 -5.58
N TYR A 37 -3.00 31.46 -4.85
CA TYR A 37 -2.94 31.91 -3.48
C TYR A 37 -3.29 33.40 -3.31
N ASN A 38 -2.86 34.26 -4.22
CA ASN A 38 -3.15 35.70 -4.15
C ASN A 38 -4.56 36.06 -4.66
N GLU A 39 -5.10 35.25 -5.57
CA GLU A 39 -6.42 35.46 -6.15
C GLU A 39 -7.56 34.94 -5.26
N ARG A 40 -7.26 34.00 -4.34
CA ARG A 40 -8.26 33.28 -3.54
C ARG A 40 -8.05 33.48 -2.05
N PRO A 41 -8.74 34.46 -1.43
CA PRO A 41 -8.66 34.70 0.02
C PRO A 41 -9.04 33.47 0.85
N ASP A 42 -10.05 32.72 0.41
CA ASP A 42 -10.50 31.46 1.03
C ASP A 42 -9.38 30.41 1.09
N LEU A 43 -8.59 30.27 0.02
CA LEU A 43 -7.40 29.40 0.03
C LEU A 43 -6.36 29.87 1.05
N ARG A 44 -6.06 31.18 1.11
CA ARG A 44 -5.06 31.70 2.06
C ARG A 44 -5.48 31.48 3.49
N ASP A 45 -6.74 31.75 3.80
CA ASP A 45 -7.28 31.57 5.14
C ASP A 45 -7.27 30.09 5.52
N GLY A 46 -7.61 29.20 4.57
CA GLY A 46 -7.51 27.75 4.74
C GLY A 46 -6.07 27.27 5.01
N VAL A 47 -5.09 27.76 4.24
CA VAL A 47 -3.67 27.44 4.44
C VAL A 47 -3.19 27.92 5.80
N ARG A 48 -3.45 29.17 6.17
CA ARG A 48 -3.08 29.72 7.49
C ARG A 48 -3.69 28.95 8.64
N GLN A 49 -4.97 28.58 8.51
CA GLN A 49 -5.66 27.78 9.52
C GLN A 49 -4.98 26.41 9.67
N TYR A 50 -4.67 25.72 8.57
CA TYR A 50 -3.98 24.43 8.60
C TYR A 50 -2.57 24.53 9.19
N GLU A 51 -1.81 25.56 8.81
CA GLU A 51 -0.45 25.81 9.32
C GLU A 51 -0.44 26.19 10.80
N SER A 52 -1.53 26.76 11.32
CA SER A 52 -1.67 27.08 12.74
C SER A 52 -1.93 25.85 13.62
N LEU A 53 -2.28 24.69 13.03
CA LEU A 53 -2.48 23.45 13.76
C LEU A 53 -1.17 22.92 14.35
N THR A 54 -1.27 22.23 15.48
CA THR A 54 -0.16 21.43 15.98
C THR A 54 0.09 20.24 15.06
N LEU A 55 1.30 19.70 15.10
CA LEU A 55 1.64 18.51 14.32
C LEU A 55 0.74 17.31 14.69
N ASP A 56 0.35 17.19 15.96
CA ASP A 56 -0.60 16.15 16.41
C ASP A 56 -1.97 16.30 15.75
N GLN A 57 -2.47 17.53 15.64
CA GLN A 57 -3.75 17.81 14.99
C GLN A 57 -3.68 17.50 13.49
N GLN A 58 -2.61 17.92 12.81
CA GLN A 58 -2.43 17.61 11.39
C GLN A 58 -2.32 16.10 11.14
N GLU A 59 -1.57 15.39 12.00
CA GLU A 59 -1.47 13.94 11.94
C GLU A 59 -2.82 13.26 12.10
N GLN A 60 -3.62 13.70 13.07
CA GLN A 60 -4.95 13.15 13.31
C GLN A 60 -5.86 13.35 12.09
N LEU A 61 -5.84 14.52 11.44
CA LEU A 61 -6.63 14.78 10.23
C LEU A 61 -6.29 13.84 9.07
N VAL A 62 -5.01 13.53 8.88
CA VAL A 62 -4.56 12.57 7.86
C VAL A 62 -4.94 11.14 8.27
N LYS A 63 -4.77 10.80 9.55
CA LYS A 63 -5.09 9.49 10.10
C LYS A 63 -6.57 9.16 9.99
N ASP A 64 -7.46 10.12 10.18
CA ASP A 64 -8.92 9.95 10.05
C ASP A 64 -9.36 9.64 8.61
N LYS A 65 -8.50 9.91 7.62
CA LYS A 65 -8.78 9.70 6.19
C LYS A 65 -8.11 8.44 5.62
N VAL A 66 -7.27 7.78 6.40
CA VAL A 66 -6.56 6.56 5.99
C VAL A 66 -7.01 5.41 6.88
N SER A 67 -7.26 4.25 6.28
CA SER A 67 -7.57 3.04 7.05
C SER A 67 -6.49 2.74 8.10
N PRO A 68 -6.84 2.37 9.36
CA PRO A 68 -5.85 2.16 10.43
C PRO A 68 -4.71 1.20 10.08
N TRP A 69 -5.02 0.11 9.37
CA TRP A 69 -4.01 -0.86 8.94
C TRP A 69 -3.00 -0.26 7.95
N LEU A 70 -3.46 0.63 7.06
CA LEU A 70 -2.62 1.26 6.03
C LEU A 70 -1.74 2.34 6.66
N TRP A 71 -2.28 3.06 7.65
CA TRP A 71 -1.49 3.93 8.50
C TRP A 71 -0.32 3.17 9.14
N ASP A 72 -0.62 2.05 9.81
CA ASP A 72 0.40 1.25 10.48
C ASP A 72 1.42 0.63 9.52
N ALA A 73 1.03 0.30 8.30
CA ALA A 73 1.92 -0.25 7.28
C ALA A 73 2.86 0.80 6.67
N CYS A 74 2.42 2.06 6.55
CA CYS A 74 3.18 3.11 5.86
C CYS A 74 3.92 4.07 6.79
N TYR A 75 3.37 4.35 7.97
CA TYR A 75 3.89 5.36 8.87
C TYR A 75 5.06 4.81 9.71
N ASN A 76 6.25 5.38 9.54
CA ASN A 76 7.40 4.99 10.34
C ASN A 76 7.32 5.55 11.76
N ARG A 77 6.84 4.75 12.71
CA ARG A 77 6.71 5.14 14.13
C ARG A 77 8.03 5.61 14.78
N ARG A 78 9.20 5.25 14.24
CA ARG A 78 10.49 5.76 14.73
C ARG A 78 10.65 7.27 14.53
N ALA A 79 9.87 7.87 13.64
CA ALA A 79 9.84 9.32 13.42
C ALA A 79 9.27 10.10 14.63
N ASN A 80 8.56 9.45 15.55
CA ASN A 80 7.97 10.12 16.72
C ASN A 80 9.00 10.73 17.68
N HIS A 81 10.27 10.34 17.57
CA HIS A 81 11.34 10.89 18.41
C HIS A 81 11.94 12.19 17.88
N ASP A 82 11.59 12.60 16.65
CA ASP A 82 12.14 13.81 16.01
C ASP A 82 11.06 14.52 15.21
N GLU A 83 10.81 15.79 15.54
CA GLU A 83 9.73 16.57 14.92
C GLU A 83 9.95 16.80 13.42
N THR A 84 11.20 16.90 12.96
CA THR A 84 11.53 17.06 11.53
C THR A 84 11.21 15.79 10.77
N LEU A 85 11.59 14.63 11.31
CA LEU A 85 11.24 13.33 10.73
C LEU A 85 9.73 13.12 10.73
N ARG A 86 9.05 13.51 11.81
CA ARG A 86 7.60 13.39 11.92
C ARG A 86 6.87 14.24 10.87
N ARG A 87 7.30 15.48 10.63
CA ARG A 87 6.78 16.31 9.53
C ARG A 87 7.00 15.65 8.17
N ARG A 88 8.18 15.10 7.92
CA ARG A 88 8.49 14.39 6.66
C ARG A 88 7.59 13.16 6.47
N GLU A 89 7.41 12.35 7.51
CA GLU A 89 6.52 11.19 7.45
C GLU A 89 5.06 11.61 7.27
N LEU A 90 4.61 12.70 7.88
CA LEU A 90 3.27 13.22 7.64
C LEU A 90 3.08 13.66 6.18
N GLU A 91 4.05 14.38 5.58
CA GLU A 91 4.00 14.71 4.16
C GLU A 91 3.99 13.47 3.26
N ARG A 92 4.75 12.44 3.63
CA ARG A 92 4.68 11.13 2.96
C ARG A 92 3.27 10.55 3.04
N MET A 93 2.63 10.55 4.20
CA MET A 93 1.25 10.05 4.34
C MET A 93 0.24 10.87 3.54
N ARG A 94 0.39 12.20 3.45
CA ARG A 94 -0.49 13.04 2.61
C ARG A 94 -0.42 12.63 1.13
N THR A 95 0.73 12.17 0.64
CA THR A 95 0.84 11.69 -0.75
C THR A 95 0.06 10.39 -1.00
N ILE A 96 -0.19 9.55 0.02
CA ILE A 96 -1.07 8.37 -0.09
C ILE A 96 -2.51 8.81 -0.40
N LEU A 97 -3.00 9.83 0.31
CA LEU A 97 -4.33 10.40 0.11
C LEU A 97 -4.43 11.05 -1.27
N MET A 98 -3.44 11.88 -1.63
CA MET A 98 -3.38 12.55 -2.91
C MET A 98 -3.43 11.57 -4.09
N GLN A 99 -2.63 10.50 -4.03
CA GLN A 99 -2.56 9.48 -5.09
C GLN A 99 -3.76 8.55 -5.08
N LYS A 100 -4.64 8.67 -4.08
CA LYS A 100 -5.73 7.72 -3.84
C LYS A 100 -5.24 6.27 -3.71
N PHE A 101 -3.99 6.09 -3.29
CA PHE A 101 -3.35 4.78 -3.14
C PHE A 101 -4.13 3.86 -2.18
N HIS A 102 -4.79 4.45 -1.19
CA HIS A 102 -5.67 3.73 -0.27
C HIS A 102 -6.90 3.10 -0.96
N LEU A 103 -7.28 3.53 -2.16
CA LEU A 103 -8.39 2.97 -2.94
C LEU A 103 -7.99 1.77 -3.80
N ASP A 104 -6.69 1.48 -3.93
CA ASP A 104 -6.20 0.35 -4.73
C ASP A 104 -6.38 -1.01 -4.02
N TYR A 105 -6.86 -0.99 -2.77
CA TYR A 105 -7.04 -2.18 -1.94
C TYR A 105 -8.52 -2.55 -1.81
N PRO A 106 -8.86 -3.85 -1.80
CA PRO A 106 -10.19 -4.27 -1.36
C PRO A 106 -10.40 -3.89 0.12
N LEU A 107 -11.65 -3.93 0.58
CA LEU A 107 -11.91 -3.81 2.00
C LEU A 107 -11.23 -4.96 2.76
N ARG A 108 -10.65 -4.63 3.91
CA ARG A 108 -10.03 -5.63 4.77
C ARG A 108 -11.15 -6.41 5.49
N PRO A 109 -11.12 -7.75 5.48
CA PRO A 109 -12.10 -8.58 6.16
C PRO A 109 -12.19 -8.25 7.64
N GLU A 110 -13.39 -8.42 8.19
CA GLU A 110 -13.66 -8.26 9.61
C GLU A 110 -12.99 -9.39 10.42
N THR A 111 -12.80 -9.15 11.72
CA THR A 111 -12.18 -10.13 12.63
C THR A 111 -13.00 -11.41 12.67
N GLU A 112 -14.32 -11.29 12.71
CA GLU A 112 -15.26 -12.40 12.72
C GLU A 112 -15.16 -13.27 11.45
N GLN A 113 -14.99 -12.64 10.28
CA GLN A 113 -14.77 -13.36 9.02
C GLN A 113 -13.44 -14.11 9.03
N THR A 114 -12.40 -13.47 9.56
CA THR A 114 -11.07 -14.07 9.66
C THR A 114 -11.09 -15.30 10.59
N GLU A 115 -11.74 -15.16 11.74
CA GLU A 115 -11.92 -16.26 12.71
C GLU A 115 -12.75 -17.39 12.13
N LEU A 116 -13.85 -17.09 11.43
CA LEU A 116 -14.73 -18.08 10.80
C LEU A 116 -14.00 -19.05 9.90
N TYR A 117 -13.06 -18.56 9.07
CA TYR A 117 -12.36 -19.40 8.09
C TYR A 117 -11.05 -19.99 8.62
N SER A 118 -10.51 -19.45 9.73
CA SER A 118 -9.18 -19.79 10.26
C SER A 118 -8.99 -21.28 10.57
N GLU A 119 -10.04 -21.96 11.04
CA GLU A 119 -10.01 -23.36 11.47
C GLU A 119 -10.25 -24.36 10.33
N SER A 120 -10.61 -23.88 9.15
CA SER A 120 -10.87 -24.75 7.99
C SER A 120 -9.62 -25.48 7.52
N ILE A 121 -9.81 -26.63 6.87
CA ILE A 121 -8.71 -27.47 6.41
C ILE A 121 -7.90 -26.73 5.33
N SER A 122 -8.58 -26.10 4.37
CA SER A 122 -7.91 -25.34 3.30
C SER A 122 -7.17 -24.10 3.82
N MET A 123 -7.75 -23.35 4.77
CA MET A 123 -7.07 -22.18 5.34
C MET A 123 -5.87 -22.56 6.19
N ARG A 124 -5.97 -23.63 7.01
CA ARG A 124 -4.82 -24.15 7.76
C ARG A 124 -3.69 -24.62 6.84
N ALA A 125 -4.03 -25.28 5.72
CA ALA A 125 -3.05 -25.67 4.72
C ALA A 125 -2.37 -24.46 4.07
N LEU A 126 -3.12 -23.42 3.73
CA LEU A 126 -2.57 -22.15 3.22
C LEU A 126 -1.65 -21.49 4.25
N ASN A 127 -2.09 -21.36 5.51
CA ASN A 127 -1.29 -20.74 6.56
C ASN A 127 0.00 -21.52 6.84
N ALA A 128 -0.05 -22.86 6.84
CA ALA A 128 1.13 -23.70 6.96
C ALA A 128 2.09 -23.49 5.77
N LEU A 129 1.57 -23.36 4.55
CA LEU A 129 2.36 -23.05 3.37
C LEU A 129 3.03 -21.67 3.48
N LEU A 130 2.29 -20.64 3.90
CA LEU A 130 2.77 -19.27 4.08
C LEU A 130 3.85 -19.16 5.18
N ALA A 131 3.74 -19.97 6.23
CA ALA A 131 4.74 -20.04 7.30
C ALA A 131 6.12 -20.50 6.81
N LEU A 132 6.19 -21.23 5.69
CA LEU A 132 7.45 -21.67 5.09
C LEU A 132 8.24 -20.52 4.43
N SER A 133 7.58 -19.40 4.09
CA SER A 133 8.26 -18.27 3.46
C SER A 133 9.26 -17.65 4.44
N PRO A 134 10.56 -17.61 4.13
CA PRO A 134 11.54 -16.93 4.96
C PRO A 134 11.38 -15.41 4.84
N GLN A 135 11.92 -14.67 5.81
CA GLN A 135 12.01 -13.22 5.73
C GLN A 135 13.12 -12.82 4.76
N ARG A 136 12.90 -11.79 3.94
CA ARG A 136 13.95 -11.28 3.05
C ARG A 136 15.16 -10.82 3.87
N PRO A 137 16.37 -11.28 3.54
CA PRO A 137 17.57 -10.74 4.14
C PRO A 137 17.92 -9.37 3.55
N ALA A 138 18.86 -8.68 4.20
CA ALA A 138 19.42 -7.44 3.68
C ALA A 138 20.23 -7.67 2.38
N HIS A 139 20.85 -8.86 2.26
CA HIS A 139 21.66 -9.24 1.11
C HIS A 139 21.36 -10.68 0.67
N ALA A 140 21.29 -10.91 -0.64
CA ALA A 140 21.01 -12.22 -1.21
C ALA A 140 21.99 -13.32 -0.77
N ALA A 141 23.25 -12.96 -0.51
CA ALA A 141 24.28 -13.89 -0.02
C ALA A 141 23.98 -14.48 1.37
N GLN A 142 23.00 -13.94 2.11
CA GLN A 142 22.60 -14.42 3.44
C GLN A 142 21.60 -15.59 3.36
N LEU A 143 21.01 -15.87 2.19
CA LEU A 143 20.07 -16.98 2.03
C LEU A 143 20.78 -18.33 2.02
N THR A 144 20.21 -19.26 2.78
CA THR A 144 20.56 -20.69 2.71
C THR A 144 19.99 -21.33 1.45
N SER A 145 20.56 -22.46 1.03
CA SER A 145 20.08 -23.24 -0.12
C SER A 145 18.61 -23.69 0.03
N GLU A 146 18.12 -23.86 1.25
CA GLU A 146 16.73 -24.21 1.53
C GLU A 146 15.79 -23.00 1.34
N GLU A 147 16.22 -21.80 1.74
CA GLU A 147 15.41 -20.59 1.59
C GLU A 147 15.31 -20.13 0.13
N TRP A 148 16.33 -20.43 -0.69
CA TRP A 148 16.29 -20.22 -2.14
C TRP A 148 15.17 -20.99 -2.84
N LYS A 149 14.57 -22.01 -2.20
CA LYS A 149 13.38 -22.71 -2.72
C LYS A 149 12.11 -21.86 -2.65
N TYR A 150 12.11 -20.81 -1.84
CA TYR A 150 10.94 -19.96 -1.58
C TYR A 150 11.14 -18.53 -2.09
N LEU A 151 12.36 -18.00 -2.02
CA LEU A 151 12.69 -16.65 -2.46
C LEU A 151 13.53 -16.65 -3.74
N SER A 152 13.27 -15.64 -4.58
CA SER A 152 14.16 -15.24 -5.66
C SER A 152 14.57 -13.78 -5.48
N PHE A 153 15.74 -13.44 -6.02
CA PHE A 153 16.27 -12.08 -6.02
C PHE A 153 16.68 -11.71 -7.45
N HIS A 154 16.18 -10.58 -7.93
CA HIS A 154 16.49 -10.06 -9.26
C HIS A 154 16.94 -8.60 -9.13
N VAL A 155 17.85 -8.17 -9.99
CA VAL A 155 18.20 -6.76 -10.10
C VAL A 155 17.42 -6.18 -11.26
N ASP A 156 16.62 -5.15 -10.99
CA ASP A 156 15.90 -4.45 -12.03
C ASP A 156 16.89 -3.74 -12.97
N PRO A 157 16.85 -3.99 -14.28
CA PRO A 157 17.89 -3.51 -15.20
C PRO A 157 17.83 -1.98 -15.43
N ILE A 158 16.75 -1.31 -15.03
CA ILE A 158 16.54 0.12 -15.25
C ILE A 158 16.93 0.93 -14.02
N SER A 159 16.43 0.54 -12.86
CA SER A 159 16.69 1.19 -11.58
C SER A 159 17.95 0.68 -10.88
N HIS A 160 18.44 -0.50 -11.28
CA HIS A 160 19.49 -1.26 -10.58
C HIS A 160 19.13 -1.63 -9.14
N GLU A 161 17.85 -1.55 -8.77
CA GLU A 161 17.38 -1.93 -7.45
C GLU A 161 17.15 -3.45 -7.36
N GLY A 162 17.46 -4.00 -6.19
CA GLY A 162 17.21 -5.40 -5.88
C GLY A 162 15.73 -5.64 -5.55
N ILE A 163 15.09 -6.52 -6.30
CA ILE A 163 13.71 -6.94 -6.13
C ILE A 163 13.68 -8.37 -5.60
N TRP A 164 13.04 -8.54 -4.45
CA TRP A 164 12.69 -9.85 -3.90
C TRP A 164 11.36 -10.31 -4.48
N ALA A 165 11.26 -11.60 -4.80
CA ALA A 165 10.01 -12.25 -5.20
C ALA A 165 9.92 -13.64 -4.55
N TRP A 166 8.72 -14.24 -4.55
CA TRP A 166 8.60 -15.67 -4.30
C TRP A 166 9.00 -16.46 -5.55
N GLN A 167 9.58 -17.64 -5.35
CA GLN A 167 9.86 -18.56 -6.47
C GLN A 167 8.57 -18.95 -7.19
N PRO A 168 8.57 -19.08 -8.53
CA PRO A 168 7.38 -19.43 -9.31
C PRO A 168 6.66 -20.70 -8.82
N GLU A 169 7.42 -21.74 -8.45
CA GLU A 169 6.86 -23.01 -7.96
C GLU A 169 6.15 -22.83 -6.61
N TYR A 170 6.67 -21.93 -5.76
CA TYR A 170 6.03 -21.60 -4.49
C TYR A 170 4.77 -20.75 -4.72
N GLU A 171 4.79 -19.80 -5.64
CA GLU A 171 3.59 -19.03 -6.01
C GLU A 171 2.48 -19.93 -6.57
N ILE A 172 2.80 -20.92 -7.42
CA ILE A 172 1.83 -21.91 -7.93
C ILE A 172 1.17 -22.68 -6.78
N ARG A 173 1.94 -23.09 -5.78
CA ARG A 173 1.41 -23.79 -4.59
C ARG A 173 0.47 -22.89 -3.79
N ILE A 174 0.81 -21.60 -3.64
CA ILE A 174 -0.05 -20.62 -2.97
C ILE A 174 -1.36 -20.45 -3.74
N LYS A 175 -1.31 -20.28 -5.06
CA LYS A 175 -2.51 -20.18 -5.90
C LYS A 175 -3.40 -21.42 -5.80
N THR A 176 -2.80 -22.60 -5.82
CA THR A 176 -3.54 -23.87 -5.63
C THR A 176 -4.22 -23.94 -4.25
N ALA A 177 -3.57 -23.43 -3.21
CA ALA A 177 -4.15 -23.34 -1.88
C ALA A 177 -5.30 -22.30 -1.82
N LEU A 178 -5.16 -21.15 -2.49
CA LEU A 178 -6.24 -20.16 -2.64
C LEU A 178 -7.46 -20.75 -3.35
N ASP A 179 -7.27 -21.50 -4.44
CA ASP A 179 -8.35 -22.20 -5.14
C ASP A 179 -9.06 -23.21 -4.24
N SER A 180 -8.32 -23.86 -3.33
CA SER A 180 -8.88 -24.80 -2.37
C SER A 180 -9.74 -24.10 -1.33
N VAL A 181 -9.29 -22.93 -0.83
CA VAL A 181 -10.08 -22.09 0.08
C VAL A 181 -11.35 -21.59 -0.62
N GLN A 182 -11.24 -21.14 -1.86
CA GLN A 182 -12.40 -20.67 -2.63
C GLN A 182 -13.42 -21.79 -2.87
N LYS A 183 -12.97 -23.02 -3.14
CA LYS A 183 -13.88 -24.18 -3.30
C LYS A 183 -14.62 -24.52 -2.01
N GLU A 184 -13.96 -24.37 -0.86
CA GLU A 184 -14.55 -24.70 0.45
C GLU A 184 -15.49 -23.59 0.96
N HIS A 185 -15.11 -22.32 0.80
CA HIS A 185 -15.76 -21.17 1.47
C HIS A 185 -16.31 -20.10 0.52
N GLY A 186 -16.20 -20.31 -0.79
CA GLY A 186 -16.60 -19.34 -1.80
C GLY A 186 -15.75 -18.07 -1.77
N GLN A 187 -16.36 -16.97 -2.21
CA GLN A 187 -15.67 -15.69 -2.37
C GLN A 187 -15.22 -15.07 -1.04
N GLY A 188 -16.02 -15.17 0.02
CA GLY A 188 -15.67 -14.62 1.34
C GLY A 188 -14.40 -15.24 1.92
N GLY A 189 -14.25 -16.57 1.81
CA GLY A 189 -13.02 -17.24 2.24
C GLY A 189 -11.81 -16.89 1.36
N LEU A 190 -12.01 -16.72 0.05
CA LEU A 190 -10.95 -16.28 -0.87
C LEU A 190 -10.44 -14.87 -0.51
N GLU A 191 -11.32 -13.95 -0.15
CA GLU A 191 -10.93 -12.58 0.24
C GLU A 191 -10.06 -12.59 1.50
N VAL A 192 -10.45 -13.35 2.52
CA VAL A 192 -9.65 -13.56 3.73
C VAL A 192 -8.30 -14.19 3.40
N ALA A 193 -8.29 -15.20 2.54
CA ALA A 193 -7.06 -15.88 2.13
C ALA A 193 -6.10 -14.96 1.35
N ARG A 194 -6.61 -14.14 0.44
CA ARG A 194 -5.80 -13.18 -0.33
C ARG A 194 -5.15 -12.15 0.59
N TRP A 195 -5.87 -11.65 1.59
CA TRP A 195 -5.29 -10.78 2.61
C TRP A 195 -4.18 -11.46 3.41
N ALA A 196 -4.35 -12.72 3.80
CA ALA A 196 -3.31 -13.50 4.49
C ALA A 196 -2.05 -13.66 3.62
N VAL A 197 -2.22 -13.97 2.33
CA VAL A 197 -1.11 -14.06 1.38
C VAL A 197 -0.42 -12.70 1.19
N ARG A 198 -1.19 -11.63 1.02
CA ARG A 198 -0.69 -10.27 0.88
C ARG A 198 0.15 -9.87 2.08
N ASP A 199 -0.36 -10.06 3.29
CA ASP A 199 0.34 -9.67 4.52
C ASP A 199 1.62 -10.48 4.70
N ARG A 200 1.60 -11.77 4.36
CA ARG A 200 2.82 -12.58 4.37
C ARG A 200 3.82 -12.11 3.32
N SER A 201 3.37 -11.78 2.11
CA SER A 201 4.21 -11.24 1.04
C SER A 201 4.85 -9.91 1.45
N ALA A 202 4.08 -9.02 2.09
CA ALA A 202 4.57 -7.74 2.60
C ALA A 202 5.66 -7.90 3.68
N GLN A 203 5.55 -8.93 4.52
CA GLN A 203 6.55 -9.24 5.55
C GLN A 203 7.81 -9.89 4.98
N CYS A 204 7.65 -10.79 4.00
CA CYS A 204 8.74 -11.67 3.57
C CYS A 204 9.46 -11.22 2.31
N VAL A 205 8.80 -10.48 1.42
CA VAL A 205 9.26 -10.26 0.06
C VAL A 205 9.22 -8.77 -0.28
N SER A 206 8.03 -8.23 -0.37
CA SER A 206 7.80 -6.86 -0.83
C SER A 206 6.41 -6.43 -0.38
N GLY A 207 6.36 -5.30 0.32
CA GLY A 207 5.12 -4.68 0.78
C GLY A 207 4.98 -3.29 0.20
N ILE A 208 4.34 -2.40 0.96
CA ILE A 208 4.21 -1.01 0.57
C ILE A 208 5.58 -0.32 0.65
N ILE A 209 5.99 0.26 -0.47
CA ILE A 209 7.23 1.02 -0.61
C ILE A 209 6.86 2.42 -1.09
N GLY A 210 7.31 3.42 -0.34
CA GLY A 210 7.26 4.82 -0.75
C GLY A 210 8.66 5.27 -1.17
N TYR A 211 8.81 5.77 -2.39
CA TYR A 211 10.08 6.31 -2.87
C TYR A 211 9.94 7.77 -3.29
N GLN A 212 10.97 8.56 -3.00
CA GLN A 212 10.96 9.99 -3.27
C GLN A 212 11.31 10.25 -4.74
N ARG A 213 10.37 10.80 -5.52
CA ARG A 213 10.68 11.42 -6.82
C ARG A 213 10.96 12.91 -6.67
N ARG A 214 11.35 13.55 -7.77
CA ARG A 214 11.74 14.97 -7.86
C ARG A 214 10.73 15.97 -7.27
N TYR A 215 9.44 15.61 -7.19
CA TYR A 215 8.36 16.52 -6.76
C TYR A 215 7.27 15.88 -5.88
N CYS A 216 7.38 14.59 -5.54
CA CYS A 216 6.47 13.90 -4.61
C CYS A 216 6.98 12.50 -4.29
N TYR A 217 6.52 11.94 -3.18
CA TYR A 217 6.63 10.50 -2.92
C TYR A 217 5.66 9.75 -3.81
N GLN A 218 6.10 8.63 -4.39
CA GLN A 218 5.23 7.66 -5.05
C GLN A 218 5.14 6.40 -4.22
N TRP A 219 3.93 5.87 -4.10
CA TRP A 219 3.66 4.65 -3.37
C TRP A 219 3.38 3.52 -4.33
N PHE A 220 3.91 2.35 -3.99
CA PHE A 220 3.70 1.12 -4.73
C PHE A 220 3.67 -0.04 -3.76
N ASP A 221 2.87 -1.05 -4.05
CA ASP A 221 2.83 -2.29 -3.27
C ASP A 221 2.77 -3.46 -4.22
N GLN A 222 3.86 -4.22 -4.31
CA GLN A 222 3.92 -5.41 -5.17
C GLN A 222 2.99 -6.53 -4.69
N SER A 223 2.57 -6.48 -3.43
CA SER A 223 1.70 -7.50 -2.85
C SER A 223 0.23 -7.34 -3.26
N THR A 224 -0.17 -6.24 -3.92
CA THR A 224 -1.54 -6.07 -4.43
C THR A 224 -1.89 -7.03 -5.56
N LYS A 225 -0.89 -7.61 -6.25
CA LYS A 225 -1.09 -8.66 -7.26
C LYS A 225 -1.92 -9.85 -6.77
N TRP A 226 -1.97 -10.08 -5.46
CA TRP A 226 -2.75 -11.16 -4.86
C TRP A 226 -4.25 -10.85 -4.78
N PHE A 227 -4.64 -9.59 -4.96
CA PHE A 227 -6.04 -9.18 -5.08
C PHE A 227 -6.54 -9.18 -6.51
N GLU A 228 -5.63 -9.09 -7.49
CA GLU A 228 -5.98 -9.19 -8.90
C GLU A 228 -6.61 -10.56 -9.16
N GLU A 229 -7.72 -10.58 -9.90
CA GLU A 229 -8.21 -11.83 -10.45
C GLU A 229 -7.14 -12.37 -11.39
N ASP A 230 -6.81 -13.66 -11.27
CA ASP A 230 -6.04 -14.33 -12.31
C ASP A 230 -6.85 -14.14 -13.60
N ALA A 231 -6.36 -13.23 -14.47
CA ALA A 231 -6.84 -13.08 -15.82
C ALA A 231 -6.63 -14.44 -16.47
N LYS A 232 -7.67 -15.29 -16.39
CA LYS A 232 -7.64 -16.71 -16.71
C LYS A 232 -6.76 -16.95 -17.92
N VAL A 233 -5.74 -17.79 -17.78
CA VAL A 233 -5.53 -18.92 -18.69
C VAL A 233 -5.80 -18.61 -20.19
N GLU A 234 -5.28 -17.50 -20.72
CA GLU A 234 -5.27 -17.18 -22.17
C GLU A 234 -3.85 -17.04 -22.74
N ARG A 235 -2.81 -17.19 -21.91
CA ARG A 235 -1.42 -17.34 -22.38
C ARG A 235 -1.03 -18.80 -22.70
N GLY A 236 -2.02 -19.66 -22.94
CA GLY A 236 -1.83 -21.06 -23.32
C GLY A 236 -2.00 -21.34 -24.82
N GLN A 237 -2.26 -20.35 -25.69
CA GLN A 237 -2.64 -20.63 -27.09
C GLN A 237 -2.23 -19.58 -28.13
N ARG A 238 -1.13 -18.83 -27.93
CA ARG A 238 -0.64 -17.87 -28.95
C ARG A 238 0.85 -17.86 -29.25
N MET A 239 1.64 -18.88 -28.88
CA MET A 239 3.05 -18.97 -29.32
C MET A 239 3.46 -20.32 -29.92
N LEU A 240 2.55 -20.97 -30.65
CA LEU A 240 2.90 -21.99 -31.64
C LEU A 240 1.88 -21.99 -32.79
N VAL A 241 1.87 -20.95 -33.63
CA VAL A 241 1.66 -21.06 -35.09
C VAL A 241 2.11 -19.73 -35.69
N ASN A 242 3.31 -19.71 -36.27
CA ASN A 242 3.59 -19.16 -37.59
C ASN A 242 5.09 -19.38 -37.87
N THR A 243 5.44 -20.65 -38.08
CA THR A 243 6.28 -21.03 -39.22
C THR A 243 5.57 -20.56 -40.49
N PHE A 244 6.14 -19.58 -41.18
CA PHE A 244 6.52 -19.62 -42.61
C PHE A 244 7.26 -18.33 -42.93
#